data_AF-A0A7S0W3U8-F1
#
_entry.id   AF-A0A7S0W3U8-F1
#
_cell.length_a   1.000
_cell.length_b   1.000
_cell.length_c   1.000
_cell.angle_alpha   90.00
_cell.angle_beta   90.00
_cell.angle_gamma   90.00
#
_symmetry.space_group_name_H-M   'P 1'
#
loop_
_entity.id
_entity.type
_entity.pdbx_description
1 polymer ?
#
loop_
_entity_poly.entity_id
_entity_poly.type
_entity_poly.pdbx_seq_one_letter_code
_entity_poly.pdbx_strand_id
1 'polypeptide(L)'
;RGEVCRDPDLFRLGSLLECREDFADRPWGTRSEYEGCGLDHWRVIAPKKARGEMRFQTSSLGGMRTPDVSTWVCVEGHECARAPVAAHPSSHFCFVWHEKAERFIPWGTALETKLVHNETRCSAADGTACF
;
A
#
# COMPACT_ATOMS: atom_id res chain seq x y z
N ARG A 1 -24.11 -4.18 5.82
CA ARG A 1 -24.32 -4.50 4.38
C ARG A 1 -23.93 -3.20 3.68
N GLY A 2 -22.70 -2.97 3.24
CA GLY A 2 -21.85 -3.80 2.38
C GLY A 2 -21.97 -3.19 0.99
N GLU A 3 -21.14 -2.20 0.67
CA GLU A 3 -21.17 -1.51 -0.62
C GLU A 3 -19.78 -1.58 -1.27
N VAL A 4 -19.77 -2.19 -2.44
CA VAL A 4 -18.64 -2.51 -3.31
C VAL A 4 -18.40 -1.29 -4.20
N CYS A 5 -17.18 -0.76 -4.23
CA CYS A 5 -16.79 0.20 -5.27
C CYS A 5 -16.59 -0.57 -6.59
N ARG A 6 -17.63 -0.59 -7.42
CA ARG A 6 -17.55 -0.88 -8.86
C ARG A 6 -18.12 0.33 -9.58
N ASP A 7 -17.31 1.04 -10.36
CA ASP A 7 -17.65 1.33 -11.76
C ASP A 7 -16.47 1.95 -12.54
N PRO A 8 -16.13 1.46 -13.75
CA PRO A 8 -15.11 2.04 -14.62
C PRO A 8 -15.58 3.15 -15.60
N ASP A 9 -16.81 3.69 -15.51
CA ASP A 9 -17.34 4.59 -16.56
C ASP A 9 -17.74 6.04 -16.14
N LEU A 10 -17.30 6.57 -14.99
CA LEU A 10 -17.64 7.95 -14.60
C LEU A 10 -16.70 9.03 -15.20
N PHE A 11 -16.48 8.96 -16.52
CA PHE A 11 -16.12 10.14 -17.33
C PHE A 11 -17.43 10.80 -17.78
N ARG A 12 -17.68 12.04 -17.33
CA ARG A 12 -18.85 12.90 -17.63
C ARG A 12 -19.99 12.82 -16.61
N LEU A 13 -19.88 13.65 -15.59
CA LEU A 13 -20.80 14.76 -15.28
C LEU A 13 -20.37 15.30 -13.92
N GLY A 14 -20.08 16.60 -13.88
CA GLY A 14 -19.48 17.26 -12.71
C GLY A 14 -20.33 17.15 -11.44
N SER A 15 -20.04 16.14 -10.63
CA SER A 15 -20.48 16.04 -9.24
C SER A 15 -19.32 15.50 -8.41
N LEU A 16 -18.72 16.39 -7.64
CA LEU A 16 -17.69 16.13 -6.64
C LEU A 16 -18.28 15.31 -5.48
N LEU A 17 -18.54 14.03 -5.70
CA LEU A 17 -18.44 13.06 -4.61
C LEU A 17 -17.00 12.57 -4.61
N GLU A 18 -16.15 13.36 -3.96
CA GLU A 18 -14.80 12.96 -3.62
C GLU A 18 -14.89 11.60 -2.91
N CYS A 19 -14.25 10.58 -3.45
CA CYS A 19 -13.76 9.45 -2.67
C CYS A 19 -12.68 9.96 -1.69
N ARG A 20 -13.02 10.91 -0.82
CA ARG A 20 -12.26 11.23 0.37
C ARG A 20 -12.58 10.14 1.38
N GLU A 21 -11.98 8.98 1.18
CA GLU A 21 -11.50 8.27 2.36
C GLU A 21 -10.49 9.24 2.98
N ASP A 22 -10.79 9.74 4.19
CA ASP A 22 -9.96 10.70 4.92
C ASP A 22 -8.66 9.99 5.32
N PHE A 23 -7.76 9.82 4.35
CA PHE A 23 -6.42 9.26 4.55
C PHE A 23 -5.54 10.20 5.39
N ALA A 24 -5.96 11.46 5.55
CA ALA A 24 -5.32 12.45 6.40
C ALA A 24 -5.33 12.05 7.89
N ASP A 25 -6.28 11.22 8.33
CA ASP A 25 -6.40 10.74 9.71
C ASP A 25 -5.57 9.49 10.03
N ARG A 26 -4.78 8.95 9.08
CA ARG A 26 -3.91 7.78 9.33
C ARG A 26 -2.43 8.19 9.31
N PRO A 27 -1.89 8.78 10.38
CA PRO A 27 -0.49 9.15 10.43
C PRO A 27 0.39 7.88 10.39
N TRP A 28 1.23 7.79 9.36
CA TRP A 28 2.24 6.74 9.23
C TRP A 28 3.16 6.70 10.45
N GLY A 29 3.59 5.50 10.86
CA GLY A 29 4.55 5.33 11.95
C GLY A 29 4.03 5.63 13.36
N THR A 30 2.72 5.83 13.55
CA THR A 30 2.12 6.07 14.89
C THR A 30 1.52 4.81 15.52
N ARG A 31 1.35 3.75 14.72
CA ARG A 31 0.78 2.48 15.19
C ARG A 31 1.85 1.71 15.95
N SER A 32 1.67 1.55 17.26
CA SER A 32 2.54 0.76 18.14
C SER A 32 2.65 -0.71 17.71
N GLU A 33 1.66 -1.18 16.99
CA GLU A 33 1.61 -2.52 16.40
C GLU A 33 2.71 -2.70 15.31
N TYR A 34 3.17 -1.62 14.69
CA TYR A 34 4.28 -1.68 13.74
C TYR A 34 5.61 -1.20 14.33
N GLU A 35 5.69 -1.12 15.65
CA GLU A 35 6.95 -0.83 16.33
C GLU A 35 7.95 -1.97 16.08
N GLY A 36 9.15 -1.62 15.60
CA GLY A 36 10.15 -2.59 15.17
C GLY A 36 10.04 -3.03 13.70
N CYS A 37 8.96 -2.70 13.00
CA CYS A 37 8.88 -2.89 11.55
C CYS A 37 9.73 -1.86 10.82
N GLY A 38 10.85 -2.30 10.28
CA GLY A 38 11.77 -1.46 9.50
C GLY A 38 11.99 -2.02 8.10
N LEU A 39 12.32 -1.13 7.17
CA LEU A 39 12.83 -1.49 5.85
C LEU A 39 14.15 -0.77 5.62
N ASP A 40 15.11 -1.47 5.02
CA ASP A 40 16.41 -0.88 4.67
C ASP A 40 16.23 0.33 3.74
N HIS A 41 17.20 1.25 3.77
CA HIS A 41 17.26 2.44 2.91
C HIS A 41 17.16 2.09 1.39
N TRP A 42 16.66 3.01 0.56
CA TRP A 42 16.55 2.85 -0.90
C TRP A 42 17.79 2.26 -1.58
N ARG A 43 18.97 2.81 -1.26
CA ARG A 43 20.31 2.33 -1.69
C ARG A 43 20.55 0.83 -1.47
N VAL A 44 19.87 0.20 -0.52
CA VAL A 44 19.98 -1.23 -0.24
C VAL A 44 18.90 -2.03 -0.98
N ILE A 45 17.65 -1.56 -0.93
CA ILE A 45 16.52 -2.35 -1.49
C ILE A 45 16.38 -2.24 -3.01
N ALA A 46 16.76 -1.11 -3.61
CA ALA A 46 16.69 -0.95 -5.07
C ALA A 46 17.62 -1.94 -5.81
N PRO A 47 18.89 -2.13 -5.39
CA PRO A 47 19.73 -3.19 -5.94
C PRO A 47 19.20 -4.61 -5.68
N LYS A 48 18.65 -4.88 -4.48
CA LYS A 48 18.03 -6.18 -4.17
C LYS A 48 16.88 -6.50 -5.13
N LYS A 49 16.05 -5.51 -5.48
CA LYS A 49 15.00 -5.66 -6.50
C LYS A 49 15.56 -5.89 -7.90
N ALA A 50 16.58 -5.15 -8.30
CA ALA A 50 17.22 -5.35 -9.61
C ALA A 50 17.83 -6.76 -9.77
N ARG A 51 18.32 -7.36 -8.68
CA ARG A 51 18.83 -8.73 -8.63
C ARG A 51 17.76 -9.81 -8.44
N GLY A 52 16.50 -9.42 -8.23
CA GLY A 52 15.39 -10.34 -7.96
C GLY A 52 15.39 -10.97 -6.57
N GLU A 53 16.24 -10.48 -5.65
CA GLU A 53 16.32 -10.94 -4.25
C GLU A 53 15.16 -10.41 -3.40
N MET A 54 14.50 -9.34 -3.85
CA MET A 54 13.38 -8.71 -3.17
C MET A 54 12.34 -8.28 -4.20
N ARG A 55 11.06 -8.52 -3.89
CA ARG A 55 9.93 -8.07 -4.70
C ARG A 55 9.18 -6.98 -3.96
N PHE A 56 8.96 -5.86 -4.64
CA PHE A 56 8.16 -4.77 -4.11
C PHE A 56 7.48 -3.95 -5.21
N GLN A 57 6.33 -3.38 -4.87
CA GLN A 57 5.62 -2.38 -5.65
C GLN A 57 5.83 -1.00 -5.02
N THR A 58 5.86 0.05 -5.83
CA THR A 58 6.08 1.41 -5.35
C THR A 58 5.42 2.41 -6.29
N SER A 59 4.86 3.48 -5.75
CA SER A 59 4.28 4.59 -6.50
C SER A 59 4.23 5.86 -5.66
N SER A 60 3.80 6.96 -6.27
CA SER A 60 3.54 8.23 -5.59
C SER A 60 2.35 8.10 -4.64
N LEU A 61 2.37 8.86 -3.53
CA LEU A 61 1.25 9.01 -2.61
C LEU A 61 0.09 9.87 -3.15
N GLY A 62 0.25 10.48 -4.33
CA GLY A 62 -0.81 11.29 -4.95
C GLY A 62 -1.25 12.43 -4.03
N GLY A 63 -2.56 12.52 -3.76
CA GLY A 63 -3.15 13.53 -2.87
C GLY A 63 -2.75 13.39 -1.39
N MET A 64 -2.16 12.27 -0.96
CA MET A 64 -1.65 12.07 0.40
C MET A 64 -0.19 12.53 0.57
N ARG A 65 0.42 13.08 -0.49
CA ARG A 65 1.78 13.58 -0.44
C ARG A 65 1.88 14.74 0.55
N THR A 66 2.89 14.67 1.42
CA THR A 66 3.33 15.80 2.24
C THR A 66 4.69 16.30 1.74
N PRO A 67 5.19 17.45 2.21
CA PRO A 67 6.52 17.94 1.83
C PRO A 67 7.64 16.94 2.11
N ASP A 68 7.49 16.13 3.17
CA ASP A 68 8.51 15.18 3.62
C ASP A 68 8.24 13.74 3.17
N VAL A 69 7.02 13.41 2.74
CA VAL A 69 6.63 12.04 2.40
C VAL A 69 5.89 12.03 1.07
N SER A 70 6.51 11.40 0.06
CA SER A 70 6.06 11.51 -1.33
C SER A 70 5.68 10.20 -2.01
N THR A 71 6.23 9.10 -1.51
CA THR A 71 6.26 7.79 -2.18
C THR A 71 6.00 6.69 -1.17
N TRP A 72 5.32 5.64 -1.60
CA TRP A 72 5.11 4.42 -0.83
C TRP A 72 5.79 3.23 -1.48
N VAL A 73 6.09 2.21 -0.68
CA VAL A 73 6.61 0.92 -1.14
C VAL A 73 5.91 -0.20 -0.38
N CYS A 74 5.43 -1.21 -1.08
CA CYS A 74 4.87 -2.42 -0.48
C CYS A 74 5.75 -3.61 -0.83
N VAL A 75 6.33 -4.24 0.19
CA VAL A 75 7.29 -5.34 0.06
C VAL A 75 6.56 -6.66 0.22
N GLU A 76 6.72 -7.54 -0.76
CA GLU A 76 6.17 -8.89 -0.74
C GLU A 76 6.92 -9.75 0.28
N GLY A 77 6.20 -10.50 1.11
CA GLY A 77 6.78 -11.45 2.06
C GLY A 77 7.45 -10.81 3.28
N HIS A 78 7.28 -9.52 3.52
CA HIS A 78 7.81 -8.85 4.71
C HIS A 78 7.24 -9.48 5.99
N GLU A 79 8.06 -9.66 7.03
CA GLU A 79 7.65 -10.32 8.27
C GLU A 79 6.45 -9.61 8.95
N CYS A 80 6.43 -8.29 8.89
CA CYS A 80 5.32 -7.46 9.37
C CYS A 80 3.99 -7.67 8.64
N ALA A 81 3.99 -8.30 7.46
CA ALA A 81 2.77 -8.69 6.75
C ALA A 81 2.10 -9.94 7.38
N ARG A 82 2.89 -10.75 8.11
CA ARG A 82 2.50 -12.04 8.70
C ARG A 82 2.41 -12.02 10.23
N ALA A 83 2.99 -11.01 10.87
CA ALA A 83 3.02 -10.91 12.31
C ALA A 83 1.58 -10.92 12.89
N PRO A 84 1.36 -11.44 14.12
CA PRO A 84 0.06 -11.38 14.82
C PRO A 84 -0.45 -9.95 15.06
N VAL A 85 0.37 -8.99 14.68
CA VAL A 85 0.19 -7.57 14.82
C VAL A 85 -0.59 -6.95 13.65
N ALA A 86 -0.64 -7.63 12.51
CA ALA A 86 -1.57 -7.27 11.45
C ALA A 86 -2.97 -7.77 11.79
N ALA A 87 -3.94 -6.87 11.94
CA ALA A 87 -5.35 -7.24 12.07
C ALA A 87 -5.85 -8.09 10.89
N HIS A 88 -5.22 -7.93 9.72
CA HIS A 88 -5.49 -8.70 8.51
C HIS A 88 -4.15 -9.11 7.85
N PRO A 89 -3.75 -10.40 7.93
CA PRO A 89 -2.51 -10.85 7.30
C PRO A 89 -2.58 -10.67 5.79
N SER A 90 -1.49 -10.19 5.20
CA SER A 90 -1.37 -9.94 3.77
C SER A 90 -0.06 -10.52 3.23
N SER A 91 0.03 -10.70 1.91
CA SER A 91 1.31 -11.03 1.26
C SER A 91 2.27 -9.83 1.25
N HIS A 92 1.79 -8.61 1.49
CA HIS A 92 2.60 -7.39 1.39
C HIS A 92 2.46 -6.49 2.63
N PHE A 93 3.57 -5.88 3.02
CA PHE A 93 3.59 -4.80 4.02
C PHE A 93 4.08 -3.51 3.37
N CYS A 94 3.41 -2.41 3.68
CA CYS A 94 3.63 -1.11 3.06
C CYS A 94 4.31 -0.14 4.01
N PHE A 95 5.22 0.63 3.44
CA PHE A 95 5.97 1.70 4.07
C PHE A 95 5.82 2.97 3.24
N VAL A 96 6.01 4.12 3.89
CA VAL A 96 6.18 5.40 3.20
C VAL A 96 7.61 5.88 3.34
N TRP A 97 8.13 6.53 2.31
CA TRP A 97 9.47 7.09 2.30
C TRP A 97 9.47 8.52 2.81
N HIS A 98 10.22 8.78 3.88
CA HIS A 98 10.42 10.11 4.42
C HIS A 98 11.73 10.70 3.88
N GLU A 99 11.63 11.66 2.97
CA GLU A 99 12.75 12.20 2.18
C GLU A 99 13.84 12.80 3.07
N LYS A 100 13.47 13.69 4.00
CA LYS A 100 14.43 14.41 4.86
C LYS A 100 15.14 13.52 5.88
N ALA A 101 14.46 12.48 6.36
CA ALA A 101 15.01 11.54 7.34
C ALA A 101 15.68 10.33 6.67
N GLU A 102 15.63 10.27 5.33
CA GLU A 102 16.15 9.18 4.50
C GLU A 102 15.78 7.78 5.05
N ARG A 103 14.52 7.59 5.44
CA ARG A 103 14.06 6.33 6.03
C ARG A 103 12.65 5.95 5.63
N PHE A 104 12.38 4.65 5.67
CA PHE A 104 11.04 4.13 5.57
C PHE A 104 10.31 4.19 6.90
N ILE A 105 9.06 4.61 6.86
CA ILE A 105 8.14 4.62 7.99
C ILE A 105 7.08 3.54 7.76
N PRO A 106 6.85 2.63 8.72
CA PRO A 106 5.84 1.61 8.57
C PRO A 106 4.44 2.24 8.46
N TRP A 107 3.65 1.73 7.52
CA TRP A 107 2.31 2.24 7.26
C TRP A 107 1.23 1.20 7.59
N GLY A 108 1.34 0.00 7.03
CA GLY A 108 0.40 -1.09 7.29
C GLY A 108 0.39 -2.15 6.20
N THR A 109 -0.48 -3.14 6.33
CA THR A 109 -0.56 -4.21 5.32
C THR A 109 -1.22 -3.71 4.03
N ALA A 110 -0.95 -4.37 2.91
CA ALA A 110 -1.60 -4.02 1.64
C ALA A 110 -3.13 -4.13 1.66
N LEU A 111 -3.69 -4.97 2.54
CA LEU A 111 -5.14 -5.08 2.77
C LEU A 111 -5.70 -3.82 3.42
N GLU A 112 -4.97 -3.24 4.38
CA GLU A 112 -5.39 -2.03 5.10
C GLU A 112 -5.20 -0.77 4.27
N THR A 113 -4.13 -0.72 3.47
CA THR A 113 -3.77 0.44 2.64
C THR A 113 -4.45 0.42 1.28
N LYS A 114 -4.92 -0.74 0.82
CA LYS A 114 -5.53 -0.95 -0.50
C LYS A 114 -4.64 -0.53 -1.69
N LEU A 115 -3.32 -0.42 -1.49
CA LEU A 115 -2.37 0.08 -2.50
C LEU A 115 -1.96 -0.99 -3.50
N VAL A 116 -1.90 -2.23 -3.01
CA VAL A 116 -1.60 -3.39 -3.84
C VAL A 116 -2.89 -4.18 -3.94
N HIS A 117 -3.48 -4.18 -5.14
CA HIS A 117 -4.49 -5.17 -5.46
C HIS A 117 -3.78 -6.52 -5.42
N ASN A 118 -4.18 -7.38 -4.49
CA ASN A 118 -3.82 -8.78 -4.58
C ASN A 118 -4.46 -9.25 -5.88
N GLU A 119 -3.66 -9.49 -6.92
CA GLU A 119 -4.12 -10.15 -8.13
C GLU A 119 -4.55 -11.56 -7.70
N THR A 120 -5.77 -11.68 -7.19
CA THR A 120 -6.46 -12.94 -7.23
C THR A 120 -6.57 -13.21 -8.71
N ARG A 121 -5.68 -14.05 -9.25
CA ARG A 121 -5.83 -14.59 -10.60
C ARG A 121 -7.24 -15.15 -10.65
N CYS A 122 -8.14 -14.41 -11.27
CA CYS A 122 -9.41 -14.93 -11.70
C CYS A 122 -9.06 -15.95 -12.78
N SER A 123 -8.93 -17.22 -12.42
CA SER A 123 -8.94 -18.30 -13.39
C SER A 123 -10.24 -18.15 -14.17
N ALA A 124 -10.11 -17.82 -15.46
CA ALA A 124 -11.20 -17.60 -16.40
C ALA A 124 -11.94 -18.91 -16.73
N ALA A 125 -12.44 -19.59 -15.71
CA ALA A 125 -13.24 -20.79 -15.84
C ALA A 125 -14.75 -20.53 -15.67
N ASP A 126 -15.16 -19.37 -15.12
CA ASP A 126 -16.57 -19.19 -14.73
C ASP A 126 -17.14 -17.78 -15.01
N GLY A 127 -16.79 -17.18 -16.15
CA GLY A 127 -17.55 -16.07 -16.76
C GLY A 127 -17.76 -14.80 -15.91
N THR A 128 -17.10 -14.67 -14.77
CA THR A 128 -17.30 -13.54 -13.86
C THR A 128 -16.21 -12.51 -14.13
N ALA A 129 -16.61 -11.39 -14.73
CA ALA A 129 -15.76 -10.23 -14.94
C ALA A 129 -15.19 -9.76 -13.59
N CYS A 130 -13.87 -9.70 -13.51
CA CYS A 130 -13.14 -9.18 -12.36
C CYS A 130 -12.98 -7.66 -12.53
N PHE A 131 -13.40 -6.91 -11.52
CA PHE A 131 -13.26 -5.46 -11.39
C PHE A 131 -12.37 -5.19 -10.19
#